data_AF-A0A957LH21-F1
#
_entry.id   AF-A0A957LH21-F1
#
_cell.length_a   1.000
_cell.length_b   1.000
_cell.length_c   1.000
_cell.angle_alpha   90.00
_cell.angle_beta   90.00
_cell.angle_gamma   90.00
#
_symmetry.space_group_name_H-M   'P 1'
#
loop_
_entity.id
_entity.type
_entity.pdbx_description
1 polymer ?
#
loop_
_entity_poly.entity_id
_entity_poly.type
_entity_poly.pdbx_seq_one_letter_code
_entity_poly.pdbx_strand_id
1 'polypeptide(L)'
;MNDETTIYKAQEKAVMGRSMSGTATALIVGGGALLIANLAGFSLLEFLAPLLFIGGFGLLLIQPAVRATGPNQSPWVWLAVPGSFFLTLGSLIFLMGIVDHFESFAYAWALLPAAVVADIMYVRRFEENHPIHARGTKI
;
A
#
# COMPACT_ATOMS: atom_id res chain seq x y z
N MET A 1 -30.92 -38.15 -5.14
CA MET A 1 -29.59 -38.38 -4.52
C MET A 1 -28.42 -38.10 -5.49
N ASN A 2 -28.64 -37.40 -6.62
CA ASN A 2 -27.59 -36.98 -7.56
C ASN A 2 -27.43 -35.45 -7.66
N ASP A 3 -28.38 -34.66 -7.15
CA ASP A 3 -28.36 -33.20 -7.29
C ASP A 3 -27.40 -32.50 -6.32
N GLU A 4 -27.25 -33.03 -5.10
CA GLU A 4 -26.35 -32.45 -4.09
C GLU A 4 -24.89 -32.53 -4.54
N THR A 5 -24.44 -33.67 -5.07
CA THR A 5 -23.04 -33.86 -5.49
C THR A 5 -22.65 -33.01 -6.71
N THR A 6 -23.59 -32.68 -7.60
CA THR A 6 -23.37 -31.74 -8.70
C THR A 6 -23.26 -30.29 -8.23
N ILE A 7 -24.02 -29.89 -7.20
CA ILE A 7 -23.96 -28.54 -6.64
C ILE A 7 -22.63 -28.33 -5.89
N TYR A 8 -22.17 -29.33 -5.14
CA TYR A 8 -20.87 -29.27 -4.45
C TYR A 8 -19.69 -29.11 -5.43
N LYS A 9 -19.67 -29.84 -6.55
CA LYS A 9 -18.60 -29.72 -7.56
C LYS A 9 -18.62 -28.40 -8.32
N ALA A 10 -19.81 -27.79 -8.49
CA ALA A 10 -19.95 -26.48 -9.11
C ALA A 10 -19.46 -25.34 -8.19
N GLN A 11 -19.74 -25.43 -6.88
CA GLN A 11 -19.21 -24.50 -5.89
C GLN A 11 -17.69 -24.61 -5.75
N GLU A 12 -17.13 -25.81 -5.77
CA GLU A 12 -15.68 -26.03 -5.65
C GLU A 12 -14.90 -25.46 -6.85
N LYS A 13 -15.44 -25.59 -8.07
CA LYS A 13 -14.89 -24.92 -9.26
C LYS A 13 -15.01 -23.39 -9.21
N ALA A 14 -16.09 -22.85 -8.65
CA ALA A 14 -16.27 -21.41 -8.48
C ALA A 14 -15.31 -20.81 -7.42
N VAL A 15 -14.98 -21.59 -6.38
CA VAL A 15 -14.01 -21.20 -5.35
C VAL A 15 -12.57 -21.32 -5.86
N MET A 16 -12.25 -22.36 -6.66
CA MET A 16 -10.93 -22.48 -7.30
C MET A 16 -10.71 -21.46 -8.44
N GLY A 17 -11.75 -21.03 -9.15
CA GLY A 17 -11.63 -20.08 -10.26
C GLY A 17 -11.50 -18.61 -9.84
N ARG A 18 -11.86 -18.26 -8.61
CA ARG A 18 -11.96 -16.85 -8.18
C ARG A 18 -10.67 -16.27 -7.58
N SER A 19 -9.68 -17.09 -7.20
CA SER A 19 -8.45 -16.58 -6.57
C SER A 19 -7.26 -16.39 -7.52
N MET A 20 -7.37 -16.78 -8.80
CA MET A 20 -6.28 -16.64 -9.77
C MET A 20 -6.44 -15.44 -10.74
N SER A 21 -7.45 -14.58 -10.58
CA SER A 21 -7.89 -13.68 -11.66
C SER A 21 -7.34 -12.25 -11.62
N GLY A 22 -6.91 -11.72 -10.47
CA GLY A 22 -6.46 -10.32 -10.37
C GLY A 22 -4.94 -10.20 -10.39
N THR A 23 -4.28 -10.85 -9.43
CA THR A 23 -2.84 -10.74 -9.21
C THR A 23 -2.04 -11.37 -10.35
N ALA A 24 -2.46 -12.54 -10.84
CA ALA A 24 -1.79 -13.20 -11.96
C ALA A 24 -1.91 -12.38 -13.26
N THR A 25 -3.10 -11.83 -13.54
CA THR A 25 -3.32 -10.94 -14.69
C THR A 25 -2.48 -9.67 -14.57
N ALA A 26 -2.42 -9.05 -13.38
CA ALA A 26 -1.57 -7.89 -13.14
C ALA A 26 -0.08 -8.21 -13.31
N LEU A 27 0.36 -9.40 -12.89
CA LEU A 27 1.74 -9.87 -13.09
C LEU A 27 2.06 -10.11 -14.55
N ILE A 28 1.15 -10.73 -15.32
CA ILE A 28 1.34 -11.00 -16.75
C ILE A 28 1.36 -9.68 -17.54
N VAL A 29 0.40 -8.80 -17.30
CA VAL A 29 0.32 -7.51 -17.98
C VAL A 29 1.48 -6.61 -17.58
N GLY A 30 1.80 -6.54 -16.29
CA GLY A 30 2.94 -5.77 -15.78
C GLY A 30 4.27 -6.28 -16.31
N GLY A 31 4.47 -7.61 -16.32
CA GLY A 31 5.66 -8.24 -16.89
C GLY A 31 5.77 -8.02 -18.40
N GLY A 32 4.66 -8.09 -19.14
CA GLY A 32 4.61 -7.79 -20.57
C GLY A 32 4.96 -6.34 -20.88
N ALA A 33 4.44 -5.39 -20.12
CA ALA A 33 4.77 -3.97 -20.25
C ALA A 33 6.26 -3.69 -19.96
N LEU A 34 6.81 -4.33 -18.92
CA LEU A 34 8.25 -4.28 -18.61
C LEU A 34 9.11 -4.82 -19.75
N LEU A 35 8.71 -5.95 -20.34
CA LEU A 35 9.44 -6.57 -21.45
C LEU A 35 9.44 -5.67 -22.71
N ILE A 36 8.28 -5.12 -23.07
CA ILE A 36 8.13 -4.22 -24.22
C ILE A 36 8.94 -2.94 -24.03
N ALA A 37 8.92 -2.36 -22.84
CA ALA A 37 9.68 -1.17 -22.53
C ALA A 37 11.19 -1.40 -22.56
N ASN A 38 11.66 -2.54 -22.03
CA ASN A 38 13.07 -2.91 -22.09
C ASN A 38 13.53 -3.12 -23.54
N LEU A 39 12.71 -3.78 -24.37
CA LEU A 39 12.98 -3.91 -25.81
C LEU A 39 13.06 -2.55 -26.53
N ALA A 40 12.30 -1.55 -26.08
CA ALA A 40 12.34 -0.19 -26.60
C ALA A 40 13.55 0.63 -26.09
N GLY A 41 14.46 0.02 -25.32
CA GLY A 41 15.61 0.69 -24.72
C GLY A 41 15.28 1.52 -23.48
N PHE A 42 14.06 1.42 -22.95
CA PHE A 42 13.62 2.14 -21.76
C PHE A 42 13.65 1.21 -20.54
N SER A 43 14.53 1.48 -19.58
CA SER A 43 14.62 0.71 -18.34
C SER A 43 13.48 1.09 -17.38
N LEU A 44 12.28 0.59 -17.69
CA LEU A 44 11.06 0.87 -16.92
C LEU A 44 11.18 0.34 -15.47
N LEU A 45 12.04 -0.67 -15.26
CA LEU A 45 12.37 -1.18 -13.94
C LEU A 45 13.19 -0.17 -13.12
N GLU A 46 14.21 0.48 -13.70
CA GLU A 46 14.97 1.53 -13.02
C GLU A 46 14.08 2.73 -12.70
N PHE A 47 13.14 3.04 -13.60
CA PHE A 47 12.17 4.11 -13.41
C PHE A 47 11.15 3.81 -12.30
N LEU A 48 10.61 2.59 -12.24
CA LEU A 48 9.67 2.17 -11.19
C LEU A 48 10.34 1.73 -9.89
N ALA A 49 11.66 1.47 -9.90
CA ALA A 49 12.39 0.96 -8.74
C ALA A 49 12.18 1.80 -7.45
N PRO A 50 12.20 3.14 -7.48
CA PRO A 50 11.95 3.93 -6.27
C PRO A 50 10.56 3.67 -5.70
N LEU A 51 9.54 3.55 -6.55
CA LEU A 51 8.17 3.28 -6.13
C LEU A 51 8.00 1.85 -5.63
N LEU A 52 8.59 0.86 -6.31
CA LEU A 52 8.44 -0.55 -5.98
C LEU A 52 9.26 -0.96 -4.75
N PHE A 53 10.53 -0.56 -4.67
CA PHE A 53 11.40 -0.97 -3.56
C PHE A 53 11.19 -0.07 -2.34
N ILE A 54 11.29 1.25 -2.50
CA ILE A 54 11.16 2.18 -1.36
C ILE A 54 9.69 2.32 -0.98
N GLY A 55 8.82 2.60 -1.96
CA GLY A 55 7.38 2.72 -1.72
C GLY A 55 6.73 1.41 -1.29
N GLY A 56 7.09 0.30 -1.93
CA GLY A 56 6.60 -1.04 -1.57
C GLY A 56 7.02 -1.48 -0.17
N PHE A 57 8.27 -1.20 0.25
CA PHE A 57 8.71 -1.43 1.63
C PHE A 57 7.90 -0.59 2.62
N GLY A 58 7.61 0.67 2.28
CA GLY A 58 6.72 1.53 3.07
C GLY A 58 5.31 0.95 3.22
N LEU A 59 4.73 0.44 2.14
CA LEU A 59 3.42 -0.24 2.13
C LEU A 59 3.41 -1.50 3.00
N LEU A 60 4.48 -2.30 2.98
CA LEU A 60 4.61 -3.48 3.84
C LEU A 60 4.64 -3.10 5.32
N LEU A 61 5.30 -1.98 5.67
CA LEU A 61 5.37 -1.48 7.05
C LEU A 61 4.04 -0.90 7.55
N ILE A 62 3.18 -0.39 6.65
CA ILE A 62 1.86 0.15 6.99
C ILE A 62 0.80 -0.96 7.19
N GLN A 63 0.98 -2.13 6.57
CA GLN A 63 0.00 -3.22 6.63
C GLN A 63 -0.49 -3.61 8.04
N PRO A 64 0.38 -3.73 9.06
CA PRO A 64 -0.03 -4.05 10.42
C PRO A 64 -0.99 -3.01 11.01
N ALA A 65 -0.78 -1.72 10.71
CA ALA A 65 -1.63 -0.64 11.21
C ALA A 65 -3.01 -0.62 10.54
N VAL A 66 -3.09 -0.92 9.24
CA VAL A 66 -4.37 -1.04 8.52
C VAL A 66 -5.22 -2.17 9.09
N ARG A 67 -4.59 -3.28 9.49
CA ARG A 67 -5.30 -4.43 10.11
C ARG A 67 -5.64 -4.22 11.58
N ALA A 68 -4.96 -3.31 12.27
CA ALA A 68 -5.18 -2.98 13.67
C ALA A 68 -6.25 -1.89 13.88
N THR A 69 -7.03 -1.56 12.84
CA THR A 69 -8.10 -0.55 12.93
C THR A 69 -9.34 -1.18 13.58
N GLY A 70 -9.36 -1.23 14.93
CA GLY A 70 -10.42 -1.83 15.74
C GLY A 70 -10.08 -1.85 17.24
N PRO A 71 -10.89 -2.48 18.12
CA PRO A 71 -10.65 -2.51 19.57
C PRO A 71 -9.40 -3.29 19.99
N ASN A 72 -8.79 -4.06 19.09
CA ASN A 72 -7.50 -4.73 19.30
C ASN A 72 -6.39 -3.92 18.64
N GLN A 73 -5.86 -2.93 19.36
CA GLN A 73 -4.65 -2.25 18.94
C GLN A 73 -3.48 -3.23 18.95
N SER A 74 -2.87 -3.44 17.78
CA SER A 74 -1.64 -4.22 17.67
C SER A 74 -0.44 -3.35 18.11
N PRO A 75 0.52 -3.89 18.88
CA PRO A 75 1.74 -3.14 19.22
C PRO A 75 2.56 -2.75 17.97
N TRP A 76 2.27 -3.37 16.82
CA TRP A 76 2.91 -3.13 15.54
C TRP A 76 2.35 -1.92 14.77
N VAL A 77 1.34 -1.22 15.29
CA VAL A 77 0.78 -0.01 14.65
C VAL A 77 1.84 1.07 14.45
N TRP A 78 2.83 1.16 15.35
CA TRP A 78 3.91 2.15 15.24
C TRP A 78 4.79 1.97 13.99
N LEU A 79 4.80 0.79 13.35
CA LEU A 79 5.51 0.58 12.08
C LEU A 79 4.93 1.37 10.92
N ALA A 80 3.69 1.88 11.03
CA ALA A 80 3.13 2.77 10.04
C ALA A 80 3.95 4.06 9.90
N VAL A 81 4.57 4.55 10.98
CA VAL A 81 5.31 5.82 10.99
C VAL A 81 6.53 5.77 10.06
N PRO A 82 7.46 4.81 10.21
CA PRO A 82 8.52 4.63 9.21
C PRO A 82 7.95 4.19 7.86
N GLY A 83 6.84 3.46 7.82
CA GLY A 83 6.21 3.03 6.57
C GLY A 83 5.72 4.18 5.69
N SER A 84 5.04 5.16 6.27
CA SER A 84 4.54 6.36 5.60
C SER A 84 5.68 7.26 5.11
N PHE A 85 6.78 7.34 5.87
CA PHE A 85 8.01 8.01 5.43
C PHE A 85 8.57 7.36 4.15
N PHE A 86 8.78 6.04 4.14
CA PHE A 86 9.31 5.33 2.97
C PHE A 86 8.36 5.39 1.78
N LEU A 87 7.04 5.32 2.01
CA LEU A 87 6.05 5.46 0.95
C LEU A 87 6.10 6.85 0.31
N THR A 88 6.18 7.90 1.13
CA THR A 88 6.28 9.29 0.66
C THR A 88 7.59 9.52 -0.08
N LEU A 89 8.70 8.99 0.43
CA LEU A 89 10.01 9.10 -0.20
C LEU A 89 10.06 8.38 -1.56
N GLY A 90 9.57 7.14 -1.63
CA GLY A 90 9.51 6.37 -2.88
C GLY A 90 8.62 7.03 -3.92
N SER A 91 7.48 7.58 -3.50
CA SER A 91 6.57 8.34 -4.38
C SER A 91 7.22 9.63 -4.87
N LEU A 92 7.96 10.33 -4.00
CA LEU A 92 8.61 11.59 -4.32
C LEU A 92 9.74 11.40 -5.34
N ILE A 93 10.61 10.41 -5.12
CA ILE A 93 11.70 10.08 -6.05
C ILE A 93 11.13 9.63 -7.40
N PHE A 94 10.04 8.86 -7.39
CA PHE A 94 9.35 8.45 -8.61
C PHE A 94 8.79 9.65 -9.40
N LEU A 95 8.10 10.58 -8.72
CA LEU A 95 7.59 11.81 -9.32
C LEU A 95 8.72 12.70 -9.87
N MET A 96 9.85 12.80 -9.17
CA MET A 96 11.03 13.52 -9.66
C MET A 96 11.62 12.87 -10.89
N GLY A 97 11.63 11.53 -10.96
CA GLY A 97 12.03 10.79 -12.16
C GLY A 97 11.13 11.08 -13.36
N ILE A 98 9.81 11.22 -13.15
CA ILE A 98 8.86 11.60 -14.23
C ILE A 98 9.09 13.03 -14.71
N VAL A 99 9.25 13.97 -13.79
CA VAL A 99 9.30 15.41 -14.09
C VAL A 99 10.72 15.85 -14.48
N ASP A 100 11.73 15.04 -14.22
CA ASP A 100 13.16 15.32 -14.45
C ASP A 100 13.65 16.61 -13.75
N HIS A 101 13.02 16.96 -12.62
CA HIS A 101 13.34 18.14 -11.82
C HIS A 101 13.68 17.74 -10.38
N PHE A 102 14.93 17.31 -10.16
CA PHE A 102 15.43 16.98 -8.82
C PHE A 102 15.52 18.19 -7.89
N GLU A 103 15.61 19.40 -8.44
CA GLU A 103 15.58 20.66 -7.68
C GLU A 103 14.27 20.84 -6.90
N SER A 104 13.19 20.19 -7.36
CA SER A 104 11.88 20.19 -6.67
C SER A 104 11.96 19.60 -5.26
N PHE A 105 13.02 18.84 -4.94
CA PHE A 105 13.24 18.29 -3.61
C PHE A 105 13.35 19.39 -2.55
N ALA A 106 13.91 20.55 -2.91
CA ALA A 106 14.02 21.70 -2.01
C ALA A 106 12.66 22.21 -1.50
N TYR A 107 11.58 21.95 -2.24
CA TYR A 107 10.21 22.33 -1.86
C TYR A 107 9.44 21.15 -1.27
N ALA A 108 9.73 19.93 -1.71
CA ALA A 108 8.95 18.75 -1.36
C ALA A 108 9.47 18.01 -0.13
N TRP A 109 10.68 18.29 0.37
CA TRP A 109 11.22 17.62 1.57
C TRP A 109 10.31 17.79 2.80
N ALA A 110 9.55 18.88 2.87
CA ALA A 110 8.59 19.14 3.94
C ALA A 110 7.43 18.12 3.99
N LEU A 111 7.18 17.39 2.89
CA LEU A 111 6.21 16.30 2.85
C LEU A 111 6.64 15.11 3.74
N LEU A 112 7.94 14.90 3.93
CA LEU A 112 8.46 13.82 4.77
C LEU A 112 8.09 13.99 6.26
N PRO A 113 8.42 15.12 6.93
CA PRO A 113 7.97 15.33 8.31
C PRO A 113 6.45 15.48 8.39
N ALA A 114 5.78 16.04 7.37
CA ALA A 114 4.32 16.12 7.35
C ALA A 114 3.66 14.72 7.35
N ALA A 115 4.20 13.77 6.58
CA ALA A 115 3.74 12.39 6.56
C ALA A 115 3.90 11.72 7.93
N VAL A 116 5.07 11.91 8.57
CA VAL A 116 5.34 11.40 9.92
C VAL A 116 4.35 11.96 10.94
N VAL A 117 4.09 13.27 10.93
CA VAL A 117 3.14 13.91 11.85
C VAL A 117 1.72 13.41 11.61
N ALA A 118 1.28 13.36 10.35
CA ALA A 118 -0.05 12.88 9.98
C ALA A 118 -0.28 11.44 10.47
N ASP A 119 0.74 10.59 10.35
CA ASP A 119 0.65 9.20 10.74
C ASP A 119 0.72 9.01 12.26
N ILE A 120 1.52 9.80 12.98
CA ILE A 120 1.47 9.88 14.45
C ILE A 120 0.07 10.30 14.92
N MET A 121 -0.56 11.28 14.26
CA MET A 121 -1.93 11.69 14.56
C MET A 121 -2.93 10.57 14.26
N TYR A 122 -2.73 9.83 13.17
CA TYR A 122 -3.55 8.67 12.82
C TYR A 122 -3.46 7.57 13.87
N VAL A 123 -2.25 7.21 14.32
CA VAL A 123 -2.03 6.21 15.37
C VAL A 123 -2.64 6.66 16.70
N ARG A 124 -2.38 7.92 17.10
CA ARG A 124 -2.89 8.48 18.36
C ARG A 124 -4.41 8.60 18.40
N ARG A 125 -5.08 8.71 17.25
CA ARG A 125 -6.55 8.75 17.18
C ARG A 125 -7.20 7.54 17.86
N PHE A 126 -6.53 6.39 17.87
CA PHE A 126 -7.09 5.15 18.41
C PHE A 126 -6.89 5.01 19.93
N GLU A 127 -6.03 5.82 20.55
CA GLU A 127 -5.78 5.79 22.00
C GLU A 127 -7.07 6.18 22.78
N GLU A 128 -7.41 5.42 23.83
CA GLU A 128 -8.63 5.63 24.64
C GLU A 128 -8.75 7.05 25.22
N ASN A 129 -7.61 7.71 25.46
CA ASN A 129 -7.54 9.06 26.03
C ASN A 129 -7.53 10.19 24.99
N HIS A 130 -7.77 9.90 23.70
CA HIS A 130 -7.72 10.94 22.67
C HIS A 130 -8.91 11.92 22.80
N PRO A 131 -8.71 13.26 22.72
CA PRO A 131 -9.77 14.26 22.91
C PRO A 131 -10.93 14.17 21.91
N ILE A 132 -10.78 13.40 20.83
CA ILE A 132 -11.86 13.09 19.87
C ILE A 132 -12.86 12.09 20.47
N HIS A 133 -12.42 11.18 21.33
CA HIS A 133 -13.29 10.19 22.00
C HIS A 133 -14.10 10.85 23.14
N ALA A 134 -13.53 11.87 23.79
CA ALA A 134 -14.23 12.69 24.79
C ALA A 134 -15.43 13.48 24.23
N ARG A 135 -15.53 13.67 22.90
CA ARG A 135 -16.68 14.31 22.25
C ARG A 135 -17.74 13.32 21.73
N GLY A 136 -17.48 12.01 21.79
CA GLY A 136 -18.35 10.96 21.25
C GLY A 136 -19.29 10.30 22.27
N THR A 137 -19.03 10.42 23.57
CA THR A 137 -19.87 9.85 24.64
C THR A 137 -20.92 10.85 25.14
N LYS A 138 -21.87 11.17 24.26
CA LYS A 138 -23.20 11.68 24.64
C LYS A 138 -24.23 11.18 23.63
N ILE A 139 -24.56 9.88 23.72
CA ILE A 139 -25.87 9.33 23.36
C ILE A 139 -26.20 8.28 24.41
#